data_AF-A0A6V8KTG9-F1
#
_entry.id   AF-A0A6V8KTG9-F1
#
_cell.length_a   1.000
_cell.length_b   1.000
_cell.length_c   1.000
_cell.angle_alpha   90.00
_cell.angle_beta   90.00
_cell.angle_gamma   90.00
#
_symmetry.space_group_name_H-M   'P 1'
#
loop_
_entity.id
_entity.type
_entity.pdbx_description
1 polymer ?
#
loop_
_entity_poly.entity_id
_entity_poly.type
_entity_poly.pdbx_seq_one_letter_code
_entity_poly.pdbx_strand_id
1 'polypeptide(L)'
;MAEQDGRGRSVFVYRVGAGAGTQDVISVMEHEWVSKHGLPTEAILGVIRRPQGFGDDVSPDKFEENPGFVGFLHELIAAHVLELRQVVRGAAGQDGAFIYLVDGRTTKQGGEVALQDVIGMVAVDAGRLVPGSYQPNPAHRLYTADGFFVLPPELESVLRREILARGGQR
;
A
#
# COMPACT_ATOMS: atom_id res chain seq x y z
N MET A 1 -15.52 6.38 -10.76
CA MET A 1 -16.30 6.32 -9.52
C MET A 1 -15.32 6.20 -8.37
N ALA A 2 -15.57 6.85 -7.22
CA ALA A 2 -14.78 6.64 -6.02
C ALA A 2 -15.40 5.47 -5.25
N GLU A 3 -14.59 4.47 -4.91
CA GLU A 3 -14.99 3.37 -4.05
C GLU A 3 -14.32 3.59 -2.70
N GLN A 4 -15.12 3.74 -1.64
CA GLN A 4 -14.59 3.76 -0.29
C GLN A 4 -14.63 2.34 0.23
N ASP A 5 -13.44 1.78 0.49
CA ASP A 5 -13.36 0.64 1.38
C ASP A 5 -13.96 1.07 2.73
N GLY A 6 -14.82 0.23 3.33
CA GLY A 6 -15.54 0.51 4.57
C GLY A 6 -14.64 0.75 5.81
N ARG A 7 -13.32 0.74 5.61
CA ARG A 7 -12.27 0.97 6.61
C ARG A 7 -11.47 2.28 6.38
N GLY A 8 -11.88 3.13 5.43
CA GLY A 8 -11.51 4.56 5.41
C GLY A 8 -10.45 5.00 4.39
N ARG A 9 -10.00 4.13 3.48
CA ARG A 9 -9.19 4.53 2.32
C ARG A 9 -10.07 4.65 1.07
N SER A 10 -10.08 5.82 0.46
CA SER A 10 -10.70 6.05 -0.85
C SER A 10 -9.79 5.52 -1.96
N VAL A 11 -10.33 4.67 -2.83
CA VAL A 11 -9.68 4.29 -4.09
C VAL A 11 -10.51 4.73 -5.28
N PHE A 12 -9.85 4.94 -6.41
CA PHE A 12 -10.44 5.52 -7.61
C PHE A 12 -10.10 4.65 -8.82
N VAL A 13 -11.12 4.28 -9.59
CA VAL A 13 -10.96 3.54 -10.84
C VAL A 13 -10.83 4.51 -12.02
N TYR A 14 -9.74 4.37 -12.78
CA TYR A 14 -9.46 5.12 -14.00
C TYR A 14 -9.35 4.19 -15.20
N ARG A 15 -9.76 4.65 -16.38
CA ARG A 15 -9.46 3.97 -17.66
C ARG A 15 -8.29 4.66 -18.34
N VAL A 16 -7.19 3.95 -18.53
CA VAL A 16 -5.97 4.46 -19.18
C VAL A 16 -5.73 3.75 -20.51
N GLY A 17 -5.07 4.43 -21.45
CA GLY A 17 -4.61 3.81 -22.69
C GLY A 17 -3.36 2.96 -22.44
N ALA A 18 -3.35 1.72 -22.91
CA ALA A 18 -2.25 0.78 -22.76
C ALA A 18 -1.99 0.09 -24.11
N GLY A 19 -0.97 0.57 -24.84
CA GLY A 19 -0.67 0.09 -26.19
C GLY A 19 -1.84 0.29 -27.16
N ALA A 20 -2.35 -0.81 -27.71
CA ALA A 20 -3.50 -0.80 -28.63
C ALA A 20 -4.87 -0.90 -27.94
N GLY A 21 -4.93 -0.93 -26.60
CA GLY A 21 -6.16 -1.10 -25.83
C GLY A 21 -6.34 -0.07 -24.71
N THR A 22 -7.39 -0.27 -23.92
CA THR A 22 -7.60 0.44 -22.65
C THR A 22 -7.64 -0.52 -21.49
N GLN A 23 -7.13 -0.10 -20.34
CA GLN A 23 -7.08 -0.88 -19.11
C GLN A 23 -7.71 -0.06 -17.98
N ASP A 24 -8.49 -0.71 -17.12
CA ASP A 24 -9.04 -0.06 -15.93
C ASP A 24 -8.09 -0.33 -14.75
N VAL A 25 -7.65 0.75 -14.09
CA VAL A 25 -6.61 0.76 -13.07
C VAL A 25 -7.14 1.37 -11.78
N ILE A 26 -6.66 0.87 -10.64
CA ILE A 26 -7.04 1.36 -9.31
C ILE A 26 -5.92 2.28 -8.80
N SER A 27 -6.30 3.44 -8.28
CA SER A 27 -5.35 4.46 -7.79
C SER A 27 -5.84 5.06 -6.48
N VAL A 28 -4.89 5.53 -5.66
CA VAL A 28 -5.16 6.29 -4.42
C VAL A 28 -5.36 7.80 -4.68
N MET A 29 -5.23 8.25 -5.94
CA MET A 29 -5.29 9.66 -6.31
C MET A 29 -6.67 10.07 -6.81
N GLU A 30 -7.11 11.26 -6.39
CA GLU A 30 -8.42 11.82 -6.71
C GLU A 30 -8.50 12.39 -8.14
N HIS A 31 -9.70 12.40 -8.72
CA HIS A 31 -9.90 12.73 -10.13
C HIS A 31 -9.48 14.16 -10.49
N GLU A 32 -9.70 15.13 -9.60
CA GLU A 32 -9.28 16.52 -9.84
C GLU A 32 -7.76 16.63 -9.96
N TRP A 33 -7.01 15.90 -9.11
CA TRP A 33 -5.55 15.91 -9.17
C TRP A 33 -5.03 15.17 -10.41
N VAL A 34 -5.61 14.00 -10.73
CA VAL A 34 -5.21 13.20 -11.90
C VAL A 34 -5.48 13.95 -13.21
N SER A 35 -6.56 14.73 -13.27
CA SER A 35 -6.88 15.55 -14.46
C SER A 35 -5.90 16.71 -14.67
N LYS A 36 -5.18 17.13 -13.62
CA LYS A 36 -4.21 18.26 -13.66
C LYS A 36 -2.77 17.80 -13.86
N HIS A 37 -2.38 16.67 -13.28
CA HIS A 37 -0.99 16.20 -13.21
C HIS A 37 -0.73 14.86 -13.92
N GLY A 38 -1.78 14.25 -14.50
CA GLY A 38 -1.74 12.88 -14.98
C GLY A 38 -1.77 11.85 -13.83
N LEU A 39 -1.50 10.60 -14.17
CA LEU A 39 -1.48 9.49 -13.22
C LEU A 39 -0.09 8.81 -13.26
N PRO A 40 0.80 9.06 -12.29
CA PRO A 40 2.10 8.39 -12.24
C PRO A 40 1.93 6.91 -11.88
N THR A 41 2.89 6.08 -12.28
CA THR A 41 2.86 4.63 -12.00
C THR A 41 2.79 4.36 -10.49
N GLU A 42 3.49 5.15 -9.69
CA GLU A 42 3.55 5.10 -8.23
C GLU A 42 2.25 5.55 -7.52
N ALA A 43 1.23 5.99 -8.29
CA ALA A 43 -0.13 6.21 -7.78
C ALA A 43 -1.09 5.05 -8.08
N ILE A 44 -0.73 4.15 -9.00
CA ILE A 44 -1.58 3.05 -9.46
C ILE A 44 -1.32 1.82 -8.58
N LEU A 45 -2.27 1.42 -7.74
CA LEU A 45 -2.17 0.21 -6.92
C LEU A 45 -2.07 -1.07 -7.77
N GLY A 46 -2.80 -1.10 -8.88
CA GLY A 46 -2.91 -2.28 -9.72
C GLY A 46 -3.97 -2.11 -10.81
N VAL A 47 -4.24 -3.21 -11.50
CA VAL A 47 -5.08 -3.26 -12.69
C VAL A 47 -6.23 -4.25 -12.51
N ILE A 48 -7.41 -3.92 -13.02
CA ILE A 48 -8.58 -4.80 -13.00
C ILE A 48 -8.59 -5.60 -14.30
N ARG A 49 -8.30 -6.90 -14.21
CA ARG A 49 -8.49 -7.87 -15.29
C ARG A 49 -10.00 -8.12 -15.48
N ARG A 50 -10.65 -7.30 -16.31
CA ARG A 50 -12.01 -7.61 -16.77
C ARG A 50 -11.97 -8.64 -17.92
N PRO A 51 -12.47 -9.87 -17.74
CA PRO A 51 -12.95 -10.63 -18.90
C PRO A 51 -14.14 -9.88 -19.52
N GLN A 52 -14.27 -9.94 -20.84
CA GLN A 52 -15.38 -9.28 -21.54
C GLN A 52 -16.72 -9.82 -21.05
N GLY A 53 -17.63 -8.94 -20.62
CA GLY A 53 -19.01 -9.29 -20.26
C GLY A 53 -19.31 -9.60 -18.78
N PHE A 54 -18.36 -9.42 -17.86
CA PHE A 54 -18.62 -9.53 -16.41
C PHE A 54 -18.83 -8.17 -15.73
N GLY A 55 -19.74 -8.17 -14.73
CA GLY A 55 -20.17 -6.98 -13.99
C GLY A 55 -19.14 -6.33 -13.07
N ASP A 56 -19.57 -5.25 -12.43
CA ASP A 56 -18.70 -4.16 -11.95
C ASP A 56 -17.83 -4.45 -10.71
N ASP A 57 -18.06 -5.56 -10.01
CA ASP A 57 -17.38 -5.85 -8.73
C ASP A 57 -15.88 -6.17 -8.89
N VAL A 58 -15.05 -5.34 -8.25
CA VAL A 58 -13.64 -5.60 -7.97
C VAL A 58 -13.54 -6.83 -7.05
N SER A 59 -12.62 -7.73 -7.36
CA SER A 59 -12.41 -8.98 -6.60
C SER A 59 -10.94 -9.38 -6.67
N PRO A 60 -10.35 -10.00 -5.62
CA PRO A 60 -8.92 -10.29 -5.57
C PRO A 60 -8.42 -11.09 -6.79
N ASP A 61 -9.18 -12.07 -7.25
CA ASP A 61 -8.83 -12.90 -8.43
C ASP A 61 -8.77 -12.11 -9.76
N LYS A 62 -9.39 -10.92 -9.80
CA LYS A 62 -9.36 -10.00 -10.95
C LYS A 62 -8.38 -8.84 -10.76
N PHE A 63 -7.74 -8.70 -9.60
CA PHE A 63 -6.82 -7.61 -9.30
C PHE A 63 -5.38 -8.08 -9.47
N GLU A 64 -4.63 -7.37 -10.31
CA GLU A 64 -3.20 -7.60 -10.50
C GLU A 64 -2.42 -6.39 -9.97
N GLU A 65 -1.54 -6.65 -9.01
CA GLU A 65 -0.73 -5.63 -8.34
C GLU A 65 0.22 -4.95 -9.31
N ASN A 66 0.35 -3.63 -9.21
CA ASN A 66 1.35 -2.90 -9.97
C ASN A 66 2.72 -3.02 -9.26
N PRO A 67 3.71 -3.71 -9.85
CA PRO A 67 5.03 -3.85 -9.22
C PRO A 67 5.74 -2.50 -9.02
N GLY A 68 5.43 -1.48 -9.83
CA GLY A 68 5.96 -0.12 -9.64
C GLY A 68 5.45 0.54 -8.36
N PHE A 69 4.18 0.30 -7.99
CA PHE A 69 3.64 0.77 -6.72
C PHE A 69 4.15 -0.05 -5.53
N VAL A 70 4.21 -1.38 -5.66
CA VAL A 70 4.74 -2.26 -4.60
C VAL A 70 6.19 -1.91 -4.27
N GLY A 71 7.04 -1.73 -5.29
CA GLY A 71 8.43 -1.29 -5.11
C GLY A 71 8.53 0.06 -4.40
N PHE A 72 7.81 1.07 -4.92
CA PHE A 72 7.77 2.41 -4.32
C PHE A 72 7.27 2.40 -2.86
N LEU A 73 6.24 1.60 -2.54
CA LEU A 73 5.73 1.46 -1.18
C LEU A 73 6.81 0.92 -0.23
N HIS A 74 7.55 -0.11 -0.65
CA HIS A 74 8.61 -0.69 0.18
C HIS A 74 9.83 0.22 0.30
N GLU A 75 10.21 0.97 -0.74
CA GLU A 75 11.24 2.03 -0.67
C GLU A 75 10.86 3.12 0.35
N LEU A 76 9.60 3.58 0.29
CA LEU A 76 9.05 4.59 1.18
C LEU A 76 9.01 4.12 2.64
N ILE A 77 8.61 2.87 2.88
CA ILE A 77 8.65 2.28 4.22
C ILE A 77 10.09 2.14 4.69
N ALA A 78 11.03 1.66 3.86
CA ALA A 78 12.43 1.54 4.22
C ALA A 78 13.05 2.88 4.64
N ALA A 79 12.68 3.97 3.97
CA ALA A 79 13.13 5.32 4.29
C ALA A 79 12.55 5.87 5.61
N HIS A 80 11.28 5.58 5.92
CA HIS A 80 10.56 6.22 7.03
C HIS A 80 10.28 5.31 8.24
N VAL A 81 10.53 3.99 8.19
CA VAL A 81 10.19 3.04 9.28
C VAL A 81 10.78 3.40 10.63
N LEU A 82 11.96 4.03 10.65
CA LEU A 82 12.66 4.46 11.87
C LEU A 82 12.02 5.70 12.54
N GLU A 83 11.14 6.41 11.82
CA GLU A 83 10.45 7.62 12.28
C GLU A 83 9.03 7.31 12.83
N LEU A 84 8.51 6.10 12.54
CA LEU A 84 7.16 5.69 12.92
C LEU A 84 7.07 5.44 14.43
N ARG A 85 6.28 6.25 15.12
CA ARG A 85 6.29 6.29 16.59
C ARG A 85 5.84 4.97 17.20
N GLN A 86 4.92 4.26 16.55
CA GLN A 86 4.44 2.96 17.00
C GLN A 86 5.50 1.86 16.81
N VAL A 87 6.29 1.91 15.73
CA VAL A 87 7.37 0.93 15.46
C VAL A 87 8.55 1.16 16.41
N VAL A 88 8.94 2.43 16.62
CA VAL A 88 9.97 2.83 17.59
C VAL A 88 9.58 2.45 19.01
N ARG A 89 8.30 2.63 19.40
CA ARG A 89 7.79 2.18 20.70
C ARG A 89 7.76 0.66 20.82
N GLY A 90 7.41 -0.05 19.75
CA GLY A 90 7.39 -1.51 19.71
C GLY A 90 8.77 -2.13 19.96
N ALA A 91 9.84 -1.50 19.48
CA ALA A 91 11.21 -1.93 19.73
C ALA A 91 11.67 -1.80 21.19
N ALA A 92 11.06 -0.92 21.98
CA ALA A 92 11.51 -0.66 23.35
C ALA A 92 11.31 -1.89 24.26
N GLY A 93 12.41 -2.43 24.79
CA GLY A 93 12.40 -3.62 25.64
C GLY A 93 12.38 -4.95 24.87
N GLN A 94 12.64 -4.94 23.56
CA GLN A 94 12.87 -6.15 22.77
C GLN A 94 14.32 -6.18 22.29
N ASP A 95 15.04 -7.26 22.60
CA ASP A 95 16.44 -7.46 22.17
C ASP A 95 16.54 -8.70 21.27
N GLY A 96 17.24 -8.59 20.14
CA GLY A 96 17.41 -9.69 19.19
C GLY A 96 16.12 -10.12 18.48
N ALA A 97 15.19 -9.17 18.29
CA ALA A 97 13.85 -9.41 17.78
C ALA A 97 13.59 -8.73 16.42
N PHE A 98 12.42 -8.99 15.83
CA PHE A 98 11.91 -8.27 14.67
C PHE A 98 10.57 -7.62 15.00
N ILE A 99 10.36 -6.37 14.61
CA ILE A 99 9.04 -5.75 14.61
C ILE A 99 8.41 -5.97 13.23
N TYR A 100 7.27 -6.65 13.22
CA TYR A 100 6.44 -6.81 12.02
C TYR A 100 5.56 -5.57 11.82
N LEU A 101 5.58 -5.03 10.60
CA LEU A 101 4.65 -4.00 10.17
C LEU A 101 3.42 -4.71 9.59
N VAL A 102 2.31 -4.66 10.32
CA VAL A 102 1.01 -5.21 9.91
C VAL A 102 0.12 -4.08 9.43
N ASP A 103 -0.61 -4.28 8.34
CA ASP A 103 -1.58 -3.30 7.85
C ASP A 103 -2.94 -3.37 8.59
N GLY A 104 -3.65 -2.26 8.58
CA GLY A 104 -4.88 -2.05 9.35
C GLY A 104 -6.10 -2.85 8.88
N ARG A 105 -5.99 -3.73 7.87
CA ARG A 105 -7.06 -4.71 7.59
C ARG A 105 -7.17 -5.74 8.71
N THR A 106 -6.08 -6.07 9.40
CA THR A 106 -6.13 -6.99 10.55
C THR A 106 -6.81 -6.31 11.74
N THR A 107 -8.13 -6.46 11.84
CA THR A 107 -8.97 -5.84 12.91
C THR A 107 -9.08 -6.69 14.18
N LYS A 108 -8.66 -7.96 14.15
CA LYS A 108 -8.79 -8.90 15.26
C LYS A 108 -7.69 -8.70 16.31
N GLN A 109 -7.99 -7.96 17.38
CA GLN A 109 -7.14 -7.94 18.57
C GLN A 109 -6.98 -9.37 19.13
N GLY A 110 -5.74 -9.87 19.21
CA GLY A 110 -5.43 -11.22 19.68
C GLY A 110 -5.72 -12.34 18.67
N GLY A 111 -6.07 -12.03 17.42
CA GLY A 111 -6.15 -13.02 16.34
C GLY A 111 -4.79 -13.32 15.71
N GLU A 112 -4.70 -14.46 15.03
CA GLU A 112 -3.57 -14.76 14.14
C GLU A 112 -3.54 -13.75 12.98
N VAL A 113 -2.37 -13.15 12.74
CA VAL A 113 -2.17 -12.20 11.64
C VAL A 113 -1.94 -12.99 10.36
N ALA A 114 -2.80 -12.79 9.36
CA ALA A 114 -2.60 -13.43 8.06
C ALA A 114 -1.31 -12.90 7.41
N LEU A 115 -0.48 -13.78 6.85
CA LEU A 115 0.79 -13.38 6.25
C LEU A 115 0.61 -12.34 5.11
N GLN A 116 -0.54 -12.34 4.44
CA GLN A 116 -0.88 -11.38 3.39
C GLN A 116 -1.16 -9.94 3.89
N ASP A 117 -1.35 -9.75 5.20
CA ASP A 117 -1.56 -8.45 5.86
C ASP A 117 -0.27 -7.92 6.53
N VAL A 118 0.79 -8.75 6.59
CA VAL A 118 2.12 -8.32 7.05
C VAL A 118 2.83 -7.63 5.89
N ILE A 119 3.11 -6.34 6.00
CA ILE A 119 3.79 -5.53 4.96
C ILE A 119 5.30 -5.86 4.91
N GLY A 120 5.90 -6.15 6.06
CA GLY A 120 7.32 -6.44 6.18
C GLY A 120 7.78 -6.44 7.64
N MET A 121 9.09 -6.43 7.85
CA MET A 121 9.69 -6.43 9.18
C MET A 121 10.94 -5.55 9.25
N VAL A 122 11.32 -5.14 10.46
CA VAL A 122 12.53 -4.39 10.76
C VAL A 122 13.21 -5.01 11.98
N ALA A 123 14.54 -5.13 11.97
CA ALA A 123 15.29 -5.76 13.06
C ALA A 123 15.43 -4.82 14.27
N VAL A 124 15.51 -5.40 15.46
CA VAL A 124 15.73 -4.71 16.73
C VAL A 124 16.99 -5.23 17.41
N ASP A 125 17.86 -4.30 17.80
CA ASP A 125 19.06 -4.55 18.60
C ASP A 125 19.12 -3.55 19.77
N ALA A 126 19.42 -4.03 20.98
CA ALA A 126 19.45 -3.25 22.22
C ALA A 126 18.24 -2.30 22.41
N GLY A 127 17.02 -2.79 22.16
CA GLY A 127 15.77 -2.03 22.20
C GLY A 127 15.61 -0.93 21.14
N ARG A 128 16.39 -0.98 20.05
CA ARG A 128 16.41 0.04 18.97
C ARG A 128 16.24 -0.59 17.61
N LEU A 129 15.53 0.11 16.71
CA LEU A 129 15.41 -0.28 15.31
C LEU A 129 16.77 -0.17 14.61
N VAL A 130 17.18 -1.22 13.90
CA VAL A 130 18.45 -1.27 13.15
C VAL A 130 18.27 -0.55 11.80
N PRO A 131 19.04 0.52 11.50
CA PRO A 131 18.94 1.21 10.22
C PRO A 131 19.25 0.30 9.03
N GLY A 132 18.49 0.44 7.93
CA GLY A 132 18.66 -0.37 6.72
C GLY A 132 18.23 -1.85 6.86
N SER A 133 17.68 -2.26 8.01
CA SER A 133 17.26 -3.66 8.24
C SER A 133 15.84 -4.00 7.79
N TYR A 134 15.13 -3.04 7.16
CA TYR A 134 13.78 -3.29 6.66
C TYR A 134 13.78 -4.36 5.57
N GLN A 135 12.92 -5.36 5.73
CA GLN A 135 12.71 -6.43 4.76
C GLN A 135 11.24 -6.45 4.35
N PRO A 136 10.92 -6.34 3.05
CA PRO A 136 9.56 -6.45 2.55
C PRO A 136 9.07 -7.90 2.67
N ASN A 137 7.77 -8.08 2.93
CA ASN A 137 7.16 -9.40 2.87
C ASN A 137 6.59 -9.66 1.46
N PRO A 138 7.16 -10.60 0.66
CA PRO A 138 6.66 -10.88 -0.70
C PRO A 138 5.27 -11.53 -0.73
N ALA A 139 4.77 -12.00 0.41
CA ALA A 139 3.41 -12.51 0.56
C ALA A 139 2.38 -11.40 0.88
N HIS A 140 2.79 -10.17 1.19
CA HIS A 140 1.88 -9.03 1.37
C HIS A 140 1.01 -8.82 0.12
N ARG A 141 -0.26 -8.48 0.29
CA ARG A 141 -1.18 -8.21 -0.84
C ARG A 141 -1.86 -6.86 -0.68
N LEU A 142 -1.86 -6.01 -1.70
CA LEU A 142 -2.52 -4.72 -1.69
C LEU A 142 -4.05 -4.83 -1.64
N TYR A 143 -4.62 -5.95 -2.09
CA TYR A 143 -6.07 -6.20 -2.06
C TYR A 143 -6.36 -7.67 -1.75
N THR A 144 -7.28 -7.91 -0.81
CA THR A 144 -7.69 -9.24 -0.34
C THR A 144 -9.21 -9.27 -0.16
N ALA A 145 -9.78 -10.41 0.25
CA ALA A 145 -11.21 -10.48 0.60
C ALA A 145 -11.62 -9.53 1.76
N ASP A 146 -10.64 -9.06 2.54
CA ASP A 146 -10.83 -8.08 3.62
C ASP A 146 -10.73 -6.61 3.17
N GLY A 147 -10.48 -6.37 1.88
CA GLY A 147 -10.38 -5.04 1.29
C GLY A 147 -8.96 -4.65 0.87
N PHE A 148 -8.77 -3.36 0.63
CA PHE A 148 -7.46 -2.78 0.33
C PHE A 148 -6.61 -2.68 1.58
N PHE A 149 -5.30 -2.85 1.44
CA PHE A 149 -4.34 -2.61 2.52
C PHE A 149 -4.60 -1.25 3.19
N VAL A 150 -4.32 -1.14 4.49
CA VAL A 150 -4.50 0.11 5.25
C VAL A 150 -3.20 0.44 5.95
N LEU A 151 -2.50 1.49 5.53
CA LEU A 151 -1.27 1.87 6.23
C LEU A 151 -1.58 2.53 7.58
N PRO A 152 -0.66 2.44 8.56
CA PRO A 152 -0.67 3.33 9.71
C PRO A 152 -0.79 4.80 9.26
N PRO A 153 -1.58 5.66 9.93
CA PRO A 153 -1.84 7.03 9.46
C PRO A 153 -0.58 7.90 9.22
N GLU A 154 0.50 7.59 9.95
CA GLU A 154 1.82 8.20 9.78
C GLU A 154 2.42 7.86 8.39
N LEU A 155 2.38 6.59 7.99
CA LEU A 155 2.79 6.14 6.65
C LEU A 155 1.82 6.58 5.56
N GLU A 156 0.50 6.62 5.82
CA GLU A 156 -0.49 7.11 4.84
C GLU A 156 -0.22 8.56 4.44
N SER A 157 0.10 9.40 5.43
CA SER A 157 0.43 10.81 5.24
C SER A 157 1.73 11.00 4.44
N VAL A 158 2.72 10.14 4.67
CA VAL A 158 3.98 10.09 3.91
C VAL A 158 3.71 9.64 2.48
N LEU A 159 3.02 8.51 2.26
CA LEU A 159 2.65 7.99 0.95
C LEU A 159 1.97 9.06 0.08
N ARG A 160 0.94 9.72 0.62
CA ARG A 160 0.21 10.77 -0.09
C ARG A 160 1.13 11.93 -0.48
N ARG A 161 2.01 12.38 0.43
CA ARG A 161 2.94 13.48 0.18
C ARG A 161 3.95 13.14 -0.93
N GLU A 162 4.53 11.95 -0.89
CA GLU A 162 5.53 11.53 -1.89
C GLU A 162 4.91 11.33 -3.28
N ILE A 163 3.68 10.81 -3.39
CA ILE A 163 2.96 10.72 -4.68
C ILE A 163 2.65 12.13 -5.23
N LEU A 164 2.18 13.04 -4.38
CA LEU A 164 1.91 14.43 -4.76
C LEU A 164 3.18 15.13 -5.27
N ALA A 165 4.32 14.92 -4.61
CA ALA A 165 5.61 15.49 -5.01
C ALA A 165 6.05 14.98 -6.40
N ARG A 166 5.90 13.68 -6.68
CA ARG A 166 6.27 13.07 -7.98
C ARG A 166 5.41 13.57 -9.14
N GLY A 167 4.11 13.78 -8.93
CA GLY A 167 3.23 14.30 -9.99
C GLY A 167 3.41 15.80 -10.28
N GLY A 168 3.99 16.57 -9.36
CA GLY A 168 4.34 17.98 -9.59
C GLY A 168 5.64 18.21 -10.37
N GLN A 169 6.32 17.15 -10.80
CA GLN A 169 7.63 17.21 -11.46
C GLN A 169 7.59 16.89 -12.97
N ARG A 170 6.45 17.09 -13.64
CA ARG A 170 6.26 16.90 -15.09
C ARG A 170 5.61 18.10 -15.75
#